data_AF-A0A7W8L7T2-F1
#
_entry.id   AF-A0A7W8L7T2-F1
#
_cell.length_a   1.000
_cell.length_b   1.000
_cell.length_c   1.000
_cell.angle_alpha   90.00
_cell.angle_beta   90.00
_cell.angle_gamma   90.00
#
_symmetry.space_group_name_H-M   'P 1'
#
loop_
_entity.id
_entity.type
_entity.pdbx_description
1 polymer ?
#
loop_
_entity_poly.entity_id
_entity_poly.type
_entity_poly.pdbx_seq_one_letter_code
_entity_poly.pdbx_strand_id
1 'polypeptide(L)'
;MKTLSFLTHQDIYDQSVTHLFEQKRAALLPRGGGAYRGYCGGCPVGNLIKPRDYVTAMEGVPVRFIGKPPTEVPAYMDVGVAALKKALLRARINVYDPVTIALLSCLQNVHDVFGTWEWHDRLGSIAREFGLSAERLRNAA
;
A
#
# COMPACT_ATOMS: atom_id res chain seq x y z
N MET A 1 12.19 8.53 -26.35
CA MET A 1 11.44 7.52 -25.57
C MET A 1 11.73 7.73 -24.09
N LYS A 2 10.75 8.07 -23.26
CA LYS A 2 10.94 8.01 -21.79
C LYS A 2 10.82 6.54 -21.40
N THR A 3 11.91 5.91 -21.01
CA THR A 3 11.88 4.60 -20.35
C THR A 3 11.07 4.78 -19.07
N LEU A 4 9.86 4.22 -19.02
CA LEU A 4 9.03 4.23 -17.83
C LEU A 4 9.69 3.31 -16.79
N SER A 5 10.47 3.89 -15.88
CA SER A 5 11.04 3.15 -14.75
C SER A 5 10.00 2.94 -13.66
N PHE A 6 10.10 1.79 -12.98
CA PHE A 6 9.38 1.56 -11.73
C PHE A 6 9.90 2.50 -10.64
N LEU A 7 9.04 2.80 -9.66
CA LEU A 7 9.42 3.50 -8.44
C LEU A 7 10.41 2.66 -7.64
N THR A 8 11.33 3.32 -6.95
CA THR A 8 12.21 2.65 -5.99
C THR A 8 11.44 2.29 -4.73
N HIS A 9 11.95 1.36 -3.93
CA HIS A 9 11.38 1.06 -2.62
C HIS A 9 11.35 2.29 -1.70
N GLN A 10 12.35 3.17 -1.80
CA GLN A 10 12.38 4.44 -1.08
C GLN A 10 11.25 5.37 -1.52
N ASP A 11 11.00 5.52 -2.83
CA ASP A 11 9.90 6.36 -3.34
C ASP A 11 8.54 5.87 -2.85
N ILE A 12 8.35 4.55 -2.81
CA ILE A 12 7.12 3.90 -2.32
C ILE A 12 6.93 4.19 -0.83
N TYR A 13 7.99 4.00 -0.04
CA TYR A 13 7.97 4.25 1.39
C TYR A 13 7.72 5.73 1.71
N ASP A 14 8.46 6.64 1.09
CA ASP A 14 8.34 8.08 1.32
C ASP A 14 6.93 8.59 1.01
N GLN A 15 6.36 8.20 -0.13
CA GLN A 15 4.98 8.57 -0.49
C GLN A 15 3.97 8.01 0.50
N SER A 16 4.20 6.81 1.03
CA SER A 16 3.32 6.19 2.01
C SER A 16 3.39 6.88 3.37
N VAL A 17 4.60 7.24 3.84
CA VAL A 17 4.80 8.02 5.07
C VAL A 17 4.10 9.36 4.96
N THR A 18 4.37 10.12 3.89
CA THR A 18 3.72 11.41 3.66
C THR A 18 2.20 11.29 3.70
N HIS A 19 1.64 10.33 2.95
CA HIS A 19 0.19 10.10 2.91
C HIS A 19 -0.41 9.82 4.29
N LEU A 20 0.19 8.91 5.06
CA LEU A 20 -0.31 8.55 6.38
C LEU A 20 -0.30 9.74 7.35
N PHE A 21 0.79 10.53 7.37
CA PHE A 21 0.91 11.67 8.27
C PHE A 21 0.12 12.91 7.82
N GLU A 22 -0.19 13.05 6.53
CA GLU A 22 -1.15 14.05 6.04
C GLU A 22 -2.59 13.65 6.38
N GLN A 23 -2.93 12.36 6.23
CA GLN A 23 -4.26 11.83 6.48
C GLN A 23 -4.63 11.80 7.98
N LYS A 24 -3.65 11.51 8.86
CA LYS A 24 -3.76 11.47 10.33
C LYS A 24 -4.87 10.57 10.90
N ARG A 25 -5.47 9.70 10.08
CA ARG A 25 -6.61 8.83 10.43
C ARG A 25 -6.59 7.55 9.60
N ALA A 26 -7.00 6.43 10.15
CA ALA A 26 -7.25 5.22 9.36
C ALA A 26 -8.55 5.37 8.57
N ALA A 27 -8.54 4.98 7.29
CA ALA A 27 -9.70 4.93 6.42
C ALA A 27 -10.28 3.51 6.41
N LEU A 28 -11.44 3.34 7.05
CA LEU A 28 -12.06 2.03 7.23
C LEU A 28 -13.31 1.90 6.35
N LEU A 29 -13.50 0.69 5.80
CA LEU A 29 -14.74 0.23 5.20
C LEU A 29 -15.81 0.04 6.29
N PRO A 30 -17.11 0.00 5.93
CA PRO A 30 -18.21 -0.15 6.90
C PRO A 30 -18.12 -1.38 7.82
N ARG A 31 -17.34 -2.39 7.44
CA ARG A 31 -17.11 -3.62 8.22
C ARG A 31 -15.75 -3.65 8.94
N GLY A 32 -15.04 -2.52 9.02
CA GLY A 32 -13.80 -2.37 9.77
C GLY A 32 -12.51 -2.75 9.03
N GLY A 33 -12.57 -3.23 7.79
CA GLY A 33 -11.37 -3.46 6.97
C GLY A 33 -10.81 -2.15 6.40
N GLY A 34 -9.49 -2.07 6.19
CA GLY A 34 -8.87 -0.90 5.57
C GLY A 34 -9.36 -0.66 4.14
N ALA A 35 -9.66 0.59 3.81
CA ALA A 35 -10.11 1.00 2.49
C ALA A 35 -8.92 1.41 1.62
N TYR A 36 -8.83 0.95 0.38
CA TYR A 36 -7.90 1.49 -0.62
C TYR A 36 -8.23 2.93 -0.96
N ARG A 37 -9.52 3.28 -1.05
CA ARG A 37 -9.99 4.66 -1.08
C ARG A 37 -11.15 4.86 -0.11
N GLY A 38 -10.97 5.79 0.83
CA GLY A 38 -12.01 6.22 1.76
C GLY A 38 -12.29 7.71 1.71
N TYR A 39 -13.33 8.13 2.42
CA TYR A 39 -13.78 9.52 2.53
C TYR A 39 -12.71 10.46 3.11
N CYS A 40 -11.87 9.95 4.02
CA CYS A 40 -10.81 10.70 4.69
C CYS A 40 -9.43 10.48 4.03
N GLY A 41 -9.37 9.93 2.83
CA GLY A 41 -8.15 9.30 2.29
C GLY A 41 -8.24 7.78 2.36
N GLY A 42 -7.22 7.07 1.89
CA GLY A 42 -7.21 5.61 1.80
C GLY A 42 -6.01 4.99 2.50
N CYS A 43 -5.79 3.71 2.30
CA CYS A 43 -4.56 3.04 2.71
C CYS A 43 -3.37 3.57 1.88
N PRO A 44 -2.13 3.42 2.36
CA PRO A 44 -0.95 3.94 1.66
C PRO A 44 -0.80 3.30 0.25
N VAL A 45 -1.18 2.03 0.09
CA VAL A 45 -1.17 1.36 -1.22
C VAL A 45 -2.19 1.96 -2.18
N GLY A 46 -3.38 2.31 -1.68
CA GLY A 46 -4.42 2.94 -2.47
C GLY A 46 -4.07 4.36 -2.90
N ASN A 47 -3.29 5.09 -2.10
CA ASN A 47 -2.79 6.41 -2.47
C ASN A 47 -1.83 6.38 -3.68
N LEU A 48 -1.09 5.28 -3.87
CA LEU A 48 -0.25 5.09 -5.06
C LEU A 48 -1.08 4.91 -6.35
N ILE A 49 -2.34 4.48 -6.22
CA ILE A 49 -3.22 4.18 -7.35
C ILE A 49 -3.97 5.45 -7.78
N LYS A 50 -3.84 5.81 -9.05
CA LYS A 50 -4.56 6.97 -9.62
C LYS A 50 -6.09 6.80 -9.54
N PRO A 51 -6.87 7.89 -9.38
CA PRO A 51 -8.34 7.84 -9.35
C PRO A 51 -8.97 7.00 -10.47
N ARG A 52 -8.53 7.22 -11.71
CA ARG A 52 -9.03 6.51 -12.90
C ARG A 52 -8.72 5.01 -12.96
N ASP A 53 -7.74 4.56 -12.19
CA ASP A 53 -7.26 3.18 -12.20
C ASP A 53 -7.84 2.38 -11.03
N TYR A 54 -8.52 3.04 -10.09
CA TYR A 54 -9.22 2.41 -8.97
C TYR A 54 -10.58 1.86 -9.39
N VAL A 55 -10.91 0.68 -8.87
CA VAL A 55 -12.25 0.09 -8.95
C VAL A 55 -12.61 -0.52 -7.60
N THR A 56 -13.89 -0.52 -7.25
CA THR A 56 -14.37 -1.01 -5.95
C THR A 56 -14.08 -2.49 -5.69
N ALA A 57 -13.89 -3.29 -6.73
CA ALA A 57 -13.49 -4.70 -6.60
C ALA A 57 -12.11 -4.89 -5.94
N MET A 58 -11.28 -3.85 -5.85
CA MET A 58 -10.00 -3.88 -5.12
C MET A 58 -10.19 -3.81 -3.60
N GLU A 59 -11.34 -3.30 -3.14
CA GLU A 59 -11.56 -3.07 -1.72
C GLU A 59 -11.59 -4.40 -0.95
N GLY A 60 -10.88 -4.42 0.18
CA GLY A 60 -10.72 -5.63 0.98
C GLY A 60 -9.77 -6.68 0.39
N VAL A 61 -9.05 -6.38 -0.70
CA VAL A 61 -8.03 -7.28 -1.29
C VAL A 61 -6.65 -6.97 -0.70
N PRO A 62 -6.06 -7.87 0.11
CA PRO A 62 -4.70 -7.69 0.61
C PRO A 62 -3.68 -7.73 -0.52
N VAL A 63 -2.73 -6.79 -0.51
CA VAL A 63 -1.65 -6.76 -1.52
C VAL A 63 -0.79 -8.02 -1.52
N ARG A 64 -0.69 -8.70 -0.37
CA ARG A 64 0.00 -9.99 -0.20
C ARG A 64 -0.54 -11.15 -1.04
N PHE A 65 -1.74 -11.02 -1.62
CA PHE A 65 -2.30 -12.03 -2.53
C PHE A 65 -1.81 -11.88 -3.98
N ILE A 66 -1.14 -10.77 -4.32
CA ILE A 66 -0.52 -10.63 -5.64
C ILE A 66 0.64 -11.63 -5.76
N GLY A 67 0.60 -12.45 -6.82
CA GLY A 67 1.63 -13.45 -7.10
C GLY A 67 1.48 -14.76 -6.32
N LYS A 68 0.46 -14.88 -5.46
CA LYS A 68 0.10 -16.13 -4.80
C LYS A 68 -0.56 -17.11 -5.78
N PRO A 69 -0.38 -18.43 -5.58
CA PRO A 69 -1.09 -19.41 -6.39
C PRO A 69 -2.60 -19.33 -6.12
N PRO A 70 -3.46 -19.71 -7.09
CA PRO A 70 -4.91 -19.69 -6.91
C PRO A 70 -5.42 -20.49 -5.72
N THR A 71 -4.66 -21.50 -5.27
CA THR A 71 -5.00 -22.31 -4.09
C THR A 71 -4.87 -21.54 -2.77
N GLU A 72 -4.11 -20.44 -2.74
CA GLU A 72 -3.91 -19.58 -1.56
C GLU A 72 -4.79 -18.33 -1.56
N VAL A 73 -5.51 -18.07 -2.66
CA VAL A 73 -6.37 -16.89 -2.82
C VAL A 73 -7.82 -17.34 -2.85
N PRO A 74 -8.71 -16.79 -2.01
CA PRO A 74 -10.14 -17.09 -2.11
C PRO A 74 -10.66 -16.70 -3.49
N ALA A 75 -11.30 -17.65 -4.21
CA ALA A 75 -11.71 -17.46 -5.61
C ALA A 75 -12.58 -16.21 -5.85
N TYR A 76 -13.37 -15.78 -4.87
CA TYR A 76 -14.18 -14.57 -4.97
C TYR A 76 -13.33 -13.28 -5.05
N MET A 77 -12.04 -13.33 -4.72
CA MET A 77 -11.11 -12.19 -4.78
C MET A 77 -10.35 -12.10 -6.10
N ASP A 78 -10.44 -13.08 -7.01
CA ASP A 78 -9.62 -13.13 -8.24
C ASP A 78 -9.73 -11.86 -9.08
N VAL A 79 -10.95 -11.35 -9.25
CA VAL A 79 -11.22 -10.10 -9.99
C VAL A 79 -10.53 -8.92 -9.30
N GLY A 80 -10.60 -8.86 -7.98
CA GLY A 80 -10.00 -7.81 -7.17
C GLY A 80 -8.47 -7.86 -7.20
N VAL A 81 -7.87 -9.04 -7.09
CA VAL A 81 -6.42 -9.26 -7.18
C VAL A 81 -5.91 -8.87 -8.58
N ALA A 82 -6.62 -9.27 -9.63
CA ALA A 82 -6.27 -8.89 -11.00
C ALA A 82 -6.36 -7.38 -11.23
N ALA A 83 -7.42 -6.73 -10.72
CA ALA A 83 -7.60 -5.29 -10.79
C ALA A 83 -6.49 -4.54 -10.04
N LEU A 84 -6.20 -4.95 -8.80
CA LEU A 84 -5.16 -4.35 -7.97
C LEU A 84 -3.78 -4.46 -8.63
N LYS A 85 -3.42 -5.65 -9.12
CA LYS A 85 -2.16 -5.88 -9.85
C LYS A 85 -2.02 -4.92 -11.04
N LYS A 86 -3.08 -4.78 -11.83
CA LYS A 86 -3.10 -3.89 -13.00
C LYS A 86 -2.91 -2.43 -12.61
N ALA A 87 -3.56 -1.99 -11.53
CA ALA A 87 -3.48 -0.62 -11.07
C ALA A 87 -2.11 -0.25 -10.50
N LEU A 88 -1.50 -1.15 -9.73
CA LEU A 88 -0.13 -0.98 -9.23
C LEU A 88 0.90 -0.91 -10.36
N LEU A 89 0.77 -1.76 -11.39
CA LEU A 89 1.63 -1.66 -12.58
C LEU A 89 1.49 -0.30 -13.27
N ARG A 90 0.28 0.25 -13.36
CA ARG A 90 0.04 1.60 -13.91
C ARG A 90 0.54 2.73 -13.02
N ALA A 91 0.63 2.49 -11.72
CA ALA A 91 1.29 3.35 -10.75
C ALA A 91 2.82 3.24 -10.79
N ARG A 92 3.38 2.42 -11.68
CA ARG A 92 4.82 2.12 -11.79
C ARG A 92 5.36 1.43 -10.53
N ILE A 93 4.59 0.52 -9.96
CA ILE A 93 5.01 -0.37 -8.87
C ILE A 93 5.39 -1.73 -9.46
N ASN A 94 6.59 -2.23 -9.13
CA ASN A 94 7.05 -3.53 -9.60
C ASN A 94 6.45 -4.69 -8.81
N VAL A 95 5.22 -5.07 -9.15
CA VAL A 95 4.51 -6.18 -8.48
C VAL A 95 5.06 -7.58 -8.77
N TYR A 96 6.10 -7.69 -9.61
CA TYR A 96 6.80 -8.95 -9.87
C TYR A 96 7.96 -9.18 -8.89
N ASP A 97 8.43 -8.12 -8.23
CA ASP A 97 9.45 -8.22 -7.19
C ASP A 97 8.81 -8.57 -5.84
N PRO A 98 9.15 -9.71 -5.23
CA PRO A 98 8.58 -10.12 -3.94
C PRO A 98 8.93 -9.15 -2.81
N VAL A 99 10.06 -8.43 -2.88
CA VAL A 99 10.44 -7.43 -1.87
C VAL A 99 9.48 -6.24 -1.93
N THR A 100 9.10 -5.81 -3.14
CA THR A 100 8.06 -4.78 -3.33
C THR A 100 6.72 -5.22 -2.73
N ILE A 101 6.29 -6.47 -2.94
CA ILE A 101 5.04 -6.98 -2.36
C ILE A 101 5.11 -7.03 -0.82
N ALA A 102 6.23 -7.46 -0.27
CA ALA A 102 6.46 -7.46 1.18
C ALA A 102 6.38 -6.04 1.77
N LEU A 103 7.06 -5.06 1.14
CA LEU A 103 7.02 -3.66 1.56
C LEU A 103 5.59 -3.10 1.56
N LEU A 104 4.86 -3.30 0.46
CA LEU A 104 3.46 -2.84 0.36
C LEU A 104 2.57 -3.51 1.40
N SER A 105 2.79 -4.80 1.70
CA SER A 105 2.03 -5.52 2.72
C SER A 105 2.30 -4.97 4.11
N CYS A 106 3.55 -4.64 4.44
CA CYS A 106 3.89 -4.02 5.71
C CYS A 106 3.27 -2.62 5.83
N LEU A 107 3.36 -1.80 4.78
CA LEU A 107 2.75 -0.47 4.74
C LEU A 107 1.23 -0.51 4.86
N GLN A 108 0.57 -1.44 4.16
CA GLN A 108 -0.87 -1.68 4.30
C GLN A 108 -1.24 -2.07 5.74
N ASN A 109 -0.47 -2.96 6.38
CA ASN A 109 -0.72 -3.37 7.76
C ASN A 109 -0.58 -2.22 8.77
N VAL A 110 0.33 -1.26 8.56
CA VAL A 110 0.43 -0.05 9.42
C VAL A 110 -0.93 0.63 9.54
N HIS A 111 -1.60 0.81 8.40
CA HIS A 111 -2.91 1.45 8.33
C HIS A 111 -4.06 0.56 8.81
N ASP A 112 -4.03 -0.73 8.46
CA ASP A 112 -5.17 -1.63 8.64
C ASP A 112 -5.26 -2.20 10.07
N VAL A 113 -4.13 -2.33 10.78
CA VAL A 113 -4.05 -3.05 12.06
C VAL A 113 -3.72 -2.13 13.23
N PHE A 114 -2.90 -1.11 13.02
CA PHE A 114 -2.33 -0.32 14.12
C PHE A 114 -3.00 1.04 14.29
N GLY A 115 -3.10 1.48 15.55
CA GLY A 115 -3.54 2.84 15.86
C GLY A 115 -2.54 3.88 15.38
N THR A 116 -3.00 5.09 15.08
CA THR A 116 -2.15 6.18 14.58
C THR A 116 -0.99 6.53 15.50
N TRP A 117 -1.14 6.30 16.82
CA TRP A 117 -0.08 6.49 17.82
C TRP A 117 1.08 5.50 17.66
N GLU A 118 0.88 4.35 17.03
CA GLU A 118 1.95 3.37 16.74
C GLU A 118 2.62 3.59 15.38
N TRP A 119 2.01 4.39 14.49
CA TRP A 119 2.47 4.48 13.10
C TRP A 119 3.92 4.91 12.99
N HIS A 120 4.37 5.83 13.85
CA HIS A 120 5.74 6.30 13.83
C HIS A 120 6.75 5.15 14.05
N ASP A 121 6.57 4.38 15.11
CA ASP A 121 7.50 3.28 15.46
C ASP A 121 7.42 2.11 14.47
N ARG A 122 6.22 1.84 13.93
CA ARG A 122 6.03 0.81 12.91
C ARG A 122 6.71 1.19 11.60
N LEU A 123 6.55 2.42 11.13
CA LEU A 123 7.20 2.92 9.92
C LEU A 123 8.72 2.95 10.09
N GLY A 124 9.23 3.36 11.26
CA GLY A 124 10.66 3.29 11.58
C GLY A 124 11.21 1.85 11.55
N SER A 125 10.42 0.87 11.98
CA SER A 125 10.81 -0.54 11.90
C SER A 125 10.83 -1.07 10.47
N ILE A 126 9.84 -0.70 9.65
CA ILE A 126 9.81 -1.02 8.21
C ILE A 126 11.02 -0.41 7.50
N ALA A 127 11.35 0.86 7.76
CA ALA A 127 12.52 1.48 7.15
C ALA A 127 13.81 0.69 7.43
N ARG A 128 14.01 0.22 8.68
CA ARG A 128 15.16 -0.62 9.03
C ARG A 128 15.15 -1.97 8.33
N GLU A 129 14.01 -2.66 8.30
CA GLU A 129 13.86 -3.98 7.70
C GLU A 129 14.20 -3.98 6.19
N PHE A 130 13.78 -2.93 5.49
CA PHE A 130 13.98 -2.80 4.04
C PHE A 130 15.23 -1.98 3.66
N GLY A 131 16.04 -1.56 4.64
CA GLY A 131 17.24 -0.75 4.38
C GLY A 131 16.96 0.64 3.80
N LEU A 132 15.82 1.24 4.17
CA LEU A 132 15.33 2.52 3.68
C LEU A 132 15.68 3.67 4.64
N SER A 133 15.76 4.88 4.10
CA SER A 133 15.88 6.10 4.90
C SER A 133 14.58 6.42 5.62
N ALA A 134 14.68 6.66 6.94
CA ALA A 134 13.58 7.14 7.77
C ALA A 134 13.51 8.68 7.87
N GLU A 135 14.15 9.42 6.96
CA GLU A 135 14.19 10.89 7.03
C GLU A 135 12.80 11.53 6.96
N ARG A 136 11.93 11.02 6.09
CA ARG A 136 10.54 11.49 5.99
C ARG A 136 9.76 11.32 7.29
N LEU A 137 10.12 10.32 8.09
CA LEU A 137 9.48 10.07 9.37
C LEU A 137 9.88 11.12 10.42
N ARG A 138 11.16 11.51 10.44
CA ARG A 138 11.70 12.54 11.36
C ARG A 138 11.09 13.92 11.12
N ASN A 139 10.73 14.22 9.87
CA ASN A 139 10.16 15.51 9.48
C ASN A 139 8.63 15.58 9.64
N ALA A 140 7.98 14.46 9.99
CA ALA A 140 6.53 14.36 10.14
C ALA A 140 6.06 14.42 11.60
N ALA A 141 6.99 14.56 12.55
CA ALA A 141 6.74 14.67 13.99
C ALA A 141 6.53 16.13 14.44
#